data_AF-A0A1C5JSK6-F1
#
_entry.id   AF-A0A1C5JSK6-F1
#
_cell.length_a   1.000
_cell.length_b   1.000
_cell.length_c   1.000
_cell.angle_alpha   90.00
_cell.angle_beta   90.00
_cell.angle_gamma   90.00
#
_symmetry.space_group_name_H-M   'P 1'
#
loop_
_entity.id
_entity.type
_entity.pdbx_description
1 polymer ?
#
loop_
_entity_poly.entity_id
_entity_poly.type
_entity_poly.pdbx_seq_one_letter_code
_entity_poly.pdbx_strand_id
1 'polypeptide(L)'
;MRLSFDPEEPPADPPAECVSPTIWRLSHRLHRCHLLADDGGCTCGEPFPCRSRRLVERGFLAALGLGVGAASRQDLLDRLTAENSLNAQPVRPDPSDSRHHRPGLPGKEET
;
A
#
# COMPACT_ATOMS: atom_id res chain seq x y z
N MET A 1 -9.52 -12.44 -23.25
CA MET A 1 -8.32 -11.59 -23.31
C MET A 1 -7.17 -12.38 -22.71
N ARG A 2 -6.04 -12.52 -23.42
CA ARG A 2 -4.78 -13.00 -22.82
C ARG A 2 -3.94 -11.76 -22.55
N LEU A 3 -3.55 -11.57 -21.28
CA LEU A 3 -2.58 -10.53 -20.91
C LEU A 3 -1.20 -10.99 -21.38
N SER A 4 -0.34 -10.02 -21.74
CA SER A 4 1.06 -10.28 -22.10
C SER A 4 1.95 -10.59 -20.88
N PHE A 5 1.39 -10.47 -19.67
CA PHE A 5 2.04 -10.64 -18.39
C PHE A 5 1.18 -11.49 -17.44
N ASP A 6 1.80 -12.03 -16.40
CA ASP A 6 1.10 -12.73 -15.32
C ASP A 6 0.41 -11.70 -14.39
N PRO A 7 -0.92 -11.72 -14.23
CA PRO A 7 -1.62 -10.80 -13.34
C PRO A 7 -1.29 -10.98 -11.85
N GLU A 8 -0.82 -12.15 -11.42
CA GLU A 8 -0.40 -12.38 -10.03
C GLU A 8 1.01 -11.84 -9.77
N GLU A 9 1.85 -11.78 -10.82
CA GLU A 9 3.20 -11.22 -10.78
C GLU A 9 3.39 -10.16 -11.89
N PRO A 10 2.70 -9.00 -11.78
CA PRO A 10 2.77 -7.97 -12.80
C PRO A 10 4.17 -7.35 -12.86
N PRO A 11 4.71 -7.04 -14.05
CA PRO A 11 6.04 -6.45 -14.18
C PRO A 11 6.11 -5.05 -13.57
N ALA A 12 7.29 -4.70 -13.06
CA ALA A 12 7.55 -3.38 -12.49
C ALA A 12 7.44 -2.27 -13.55
N ASP A 13 7.97 -2.55 -14.74
CA ASP A 13 7.83 -1.67 -15.89
C ASP A 13 6.49 -1.92 -16.59
N PRO A 14 5.77 -0.84 -16.97
CA PRO A 14 4.50 -0.98 -17.66
C PRO A 14 4.67 -1.65 -19.02
N PRO A 15 3.82 -2.63 -19.38
CA PRO A 15 3.75 -3.19 -20.72
C PRO A 15 3.53 -2.12 -21.80
N ALA A 16 3.92 -2.41 -23.04
CA ALA A 16 3.85 -1.44 -24.14
C ALA A 16 2.41 -0.98 -24.45
N GLU A 17 1.43 -1.84 -24.20
CA GLU A 17 0.00 -1.59 -24.36
C GLU A 17 -0.62 -0.72 -23.23
N CYS A 18 0.17 -0.35 -22.22
CA CYS A 18 -0.30 0.42 -21.09
C CYS A 18 -0.62 1.87 -21.48
N VAL A 19 -1.90 2.24 -21.46
CA VAL A 19 -2.37 3.61 -21.74
C VAL A 19 -2.10 4.59 -20.61
N SER A 20 -1.83 4.12 -19.39
CA SER A 20 -1.44 4.97 -18.26
C SER A 20 -0.28 4.38 -17.44
N PRO A 21 0.97 4.65 -17.84
CA PRO A 21 2.17 4.22 -17.10
C PRO A 21 2.19 4.66 -15.62
N THR A 22 1.62 5.82 -15.31
CA THR A 22 1.56 6.33 -13.93
C THR A 22 0.69 5.47 -13.03
N ILE A 23 -0.53 5.14 -13.50
CA ILE A 23 -1.45 4.27 -12.77
C ILE A 23 -0.84 2.88 -12.60
N TRP A 24 -0.16 2.36 -13.63
CA TRP A 24 0.55 1.08 -13.55
C TRP A 24 1.58 1.07 -12.41
N ARG A 25 2.50 2.04 -12.40
CA ARG A 25 3.59 2.08 -11.41
C ARG A 25 3.06 2.26 -9.99
N LEU A 26 2.02 3.05 -9.79
CA LEU A 26 1.37 3.21 -8.48
C LEU A 26 0.70 1.91 -8.03
N SER A 27 -0.04 1.26 -8.92
CA SER A 27 -0.70 -0.02 -8.66
C SER A 27 0.34 -1.10 -8.33
N HIS A 28 1.45 -1.15 -9.07
CA HIS A 28 2.54 -2.08 -8.83
C HIS A 28 3.24 -1.86 -7.47
N ARG A 29 3.47 -0.61 -7.06
CA ARG A 29 4.01 -0.33 -5.71
C ARG A 29 3.09 -0.85 -4.61
N LEU A 30 1.79 -0.53 -4.71
CA LEU A 30 0.79 -0.99 -3.75
C LEU A 30 0.58 -2.51 -3.79
N HIS A 31 0.65 -3.14 -4.97
CA HIS A 31 0.59 -4.59 -5.13
C HIS A 31 1.60 -5.29 -4.23
N ARG A 32 2.84 -4.80 -4.21
CA ARG A 32 3.93 -5.34 -3.40
C ARG A 32 3.76 -5.14 -1.89
N CYS A 33 2.92 -4.20 -1.49
CA CYS A 33 2.58 -3.95 -0.09
C CYS A 33 1.39 -4.79 0.40
N HIS A 34 0.57 -5.30 -0.52
CA HIS A 34 -0.70 -6.00 -0.24
C HIS A 34 -0.69 -7.38 -0.91
N LEU A 35 0.13 -8.28 -0.38
CA LEU A 35 0.27 -9.66 -0.82
C LEU A 35 -0.49 -10.62 0.10
N LEU A 36 -0.81 -11.81 -0.41
CA LEU A 36 -1.33 -12.90 0.39
C LEU A 36 -0.19 -13.41 1.30
N ALA A 37 -0.44 -13.42 2.61
CA ALA A 37 0.46 -13.97 3.61
C ALA A 37 0.16 -15.45 3.88
N ASP A 38 1.09 -16.14 4.56
CA ASP A 38 0.99 -17.59 4.83
C ASP A 38 -0.23 -17.99 5.67
N ASP A 39 -0.76 -17.05 6.46
CA ASP A 39 -1.97 -17.23 7.28
C ASP A 39 -3.28 -17.05 6.49
N GLY A 40 -3.19 -16.79 5.18
CA GLY A 40 -4.33 -16.51 4.31
C GLY A 40 -4.85 -15.07 4.37
N GLY A 41 -4.24 -14.21 5.19
CA GLY A 41 -4.52 -12.78 5.29
C GLY A 41 -3.74 -11.95 4.29
N CYS A 42 -4.04 -10.66 4.24
CA CYS A 42 -3.20 -9.69 3.54
C CYS A 42 -2.04 -9.27 4.44
N THR A 43 -0.86 -8.98 3.87
CA THR A 43 0.30 -8.41 4.58
C THR A 43 0.00 -7.09 5.31
N CYS A 44 -1.13 -6.44 5.02
CA CYS A 44 -1.59 -5.26 5.75
C CYS A 44 -2.42 -5.58 7.03
N GLY A 45 -2.62 -6.84 7.37
CA GLY A 45 -3.38 -7.30 8.55
C GLY A 45 -4.89 -7.45 8.35
N GLU A 46 -5.41 -7.19 7.14
CA GLU A 46 -6.82 -7.36 6.79
C GLU A 46 -7.06 -8.67 6.03
N PRO A 47 -8.31 -9.19 5.97
CA PRO A 47 -8.62 -10.36 5.16
C PRO A 47 -8.26 -10.15 3.67
N PHE A 48 -7.69 -11.17 3.03
CA PHE A 48 -7.35 -11.14 1.62
C PHE A 48 -8.56 -11.54 0.73
N PRO A 49 -8.85 -10.84 -0.39
CA PRO A 49 -8.24 -9.60 -0.84
C PRO A 49 -8.78 -8.38 -0.07
N CYS A 50 -7.86 -7.60 0.49
CA CYS A 50 -8.18 -6.38 1.23
C CYS A 50 -8.68 -5.26 0.31
N ARG A 51 -9.16 -4.15 0.88
CA ARG A 51 -9.64 -2.99 0.11
C ARG A 51 -8.58 -2.45 -0.87
N SER A 52 -7.33 -2.36 -0.43
CA SER A 52 -6.22 -1.83 -1.22
C SER A 52 -5.83 -2.79 -2.34
N ARG A 53 -5.86 -4.11 -2.10
CA ARG A 53 -5.68 -5.14 -3.14
C ARG A 53 -6.71 -5.01 -4.26
N ARG A 54 -7.99 -4.85 -3.92
CA ARG A 54 -9.06 -4.62 -4.92
C ARG A 54 -8.90 -3.31 -5.69
N LEU A 55 -8.36 -2.27 -5.04
CA LEU A 55 -8.06 -1.00 -5.70
C LEU A 55 -6.92 -1.15 -6.71
N VAL A 56 -5.87 -1.90 -6.35
CA VAL A 56 -4.72 -2.21 -7.20
C VAL A 56 -5.13 -2.99 -8.45
N GLU A 57 -5.98 -4.01 -8.30
CA GLU A 57 -6.50 -4.79 -9.44
C GLU A 57 -7.25 -3.90 -10.45
N ARG A 58 -8.09 -2.98 -9.95
CA ARG A 58 -8.74 -1.97 -10.79
C ARG A 58 -7.73 -1.02 -11.44
N GLY A 59 -6.68 -0.66 -10.71
CA GLY A 59 -5.55 0.13 -11.20
C GLY A 59 -4.88 -0.49 -12.43
N PHE A 60 -4.53 -1.77 -12.38
CA PHE A 60 -3.94 -2.47 -13.52
C PHE A 60 -4.85 -2.51 -14.74
N LEU A 61 -6.14 -2.83 -14.54
CA LEU A 61 -7.12 -2.83 -15.64
C LEU A 61 -7.26 -1.45 -16.27
N ALA A 62 -7.37 -0.41 -15.44
CA ALA A 62 -7.46 0.97 -15.91
C ALA A 62 -6.20 1.45 -16.63
N ALA A 63 -5.02 1.00 -16.19
CA ALA A 63 -3.75 1.31 -16.83
C ALA A 63 -3.64 0.70 -18.23
N LEU A 64 -4.32 -0.44 -18.49
CA LEU A 64 -4.48 -1.04 -19.81
C LEU A 64 -5.64 -0.44 -20.62
N GLY A 65 -6.36 0.54 -20.06
CA GLY A 65 -7.51 1.16 -20.72
C GLY A 65 -8.79 0.33 -20.62
N LEU A 66 -8.79 -0.73 -19.81
CA LEU A 66 -9.93 -1.60 -19.58
C LEU A 66 -10.82 -1.03 -18.48
N GLY A 67 -12.13 -1.02 -18.73
CA GLY A 67 -13.14 -0.88 -17.67
C GLY A 67 -13.33 0.51 -17.05
N VAL A 68 -12.70 1.59 -17.55
CA VAL A 68 -12.92 2.95 -17.03
C VAL A 68 -12.89 4.03 -18.12
N GLY A 69 -13.91 4.89 -18.12
CA GLY A 69 -13.89 6.16 -18.86
C GLY A 69 -12.88 7.16 -18.26
N ALA A 70 -12.54 8.22 -18.99
CA ALA A 70 -11.51 9.19 -18.57
C ALA A 70 -11.75 9.80 -17.18
N ALA A 71 -13.00 10.20 -16.87
CA ALA A 71 -13.35 10.73 -15.54
C ALA A 71 -13.16 9.69 -14.42
N SER A 72 -13.48 8.42 -14.69
CA SER A 72 -13.27 7.33 -13.74
C SER A 72 -11.79 6.97 -13.55
N ARG A 73 -10.92 7.33 -14.51
CA ARG A 73 -9.48 7.11 -14.42
C ARG A 73 -8.81 8.12 -13.49
N GLN A 74 -9.26 9.38 -13.50
CA GLN A 74 -8.73 10.40 -12.60
C GLN A 74 -9.09 10.09 -11.13
N ASP A 75 -10.35 9.75 -10.84
CA ASP A 75 -10.77 9.30 -9.50
C ASP A 75 -9.90 8.12 -9.00
N LEU A 76 -9.64 7.17 -9.89
CA LEU A 76 -8.81 6.02 -9.55
C LEU A 76 -7.35 6.42 -9.25
N LEU A 77 -6.78 7.33 -10.03
CA LEU A 77 -5.44 7.87 -9.79
C LEU A 77 -5.36 8.57 -8.43
N ASP A 78 -6.37 9.39 -8.09
CA ASP A 78 -6.43 10.11 -6.82
C ASP A 78 -6.49 9.14 -5.64
N ARG A 79 -7.31 8.08 -5.76
CA ARG A 79 -7.44 7.04 -4.74
C ARG A 79 -6.16 6.21 -4.58
N LEU A 80 -5.51 5.83 -5.68
CA LEU A 80 -4.22 5.12 -5.64
C LEU A 80 -3.13 5.98 -5.01
N THR A 81 -3.13 7.28 -5.29
CA THR A 81 -2.16 8.24 -4.73
C THR A 81 -2.38 8.41 -3.22
N ALA A 82 -3.63 8.53 -2.79
CA ALA A 82 -3.99 8.59 -1.38
C ALA A 82 -3.56 7.30 -0.64
N GLU A 83 -3.88 6.14 -1.22
CA GLU A 83 -3.52 4.83 -0.65
C GLU A 83 -2.00 4.65 -0.56
N ASN A 84 -1.25 5.03 -1.61
CA ASN A 84 0.20 4.96 -1.61
C ASN A 84 0.82 5.86 -0.53
N SER A 85 0.22 7.02 -0.27
CA SER A 85 0.66 7.93 0.80
C SER A 85 0.42 7.34 2.19
N LEU A 86 -0.68 6.60 2.38
CA LEU A 86 -0.97 5.90 3.65
C LEU A 86 0.01 4.76 3.93
N ASN A 87 0.40 4.01 2.90
CA ASN A 87 1.37 2.92 3.01
C ASN A 87 2.83 3.42 3.14
N ALA A 88 3.10 4.67 2.77
CA ALA A 88 4.43 5.30 2.88
C ALA A 88 4.70 5.94 4.25
N GLN A 89 3.75 5.93 5.18
CA GLN A 89 3.98 6.46 6.52
C GLN A 89 4.88 5.51 7.32
N PRO A 90 5.98 5.99 7.94
CA PRO A 90 6.69 5.19 8.91
C PRO A 90 5.71 4.87 10.04
N VAL A 91 5.67 3.59 10.43
CA VAL A 91 4.96 3.12 11.62
C VAL A 91 5.25 4.11 12.73
N ARG A 92 4.25 4.87 13.18
CA ARG A 92 4.43 5.82 14.27
C ARG A 92 4.95 5.01 15.46
N PRO A 93 6.08 5.38 16.09
CA PRO A 93 6.50 4.69 17.31
C PRO A 93 5.37 4.80 18.33
N ASP A 94 5.01 3.66 18.91
CA ASP A 94 3.98 3.56 19.94
C ASP A 94 4.35 4.52 21.10
N PRO A 95 3.47 5.47 21.49
CA PRO A 95 3.73 6.35 22.63
C PRO A 95 3.69 5.62 23.98
N SER A 96 3.43 4.31 24.01
CA SER A 96 3.29 3.52 25.24
C SER A 96 4.60 3.02 25.83
N ASP A 97 5.72 3.11 25.11
CA ASP A 97 7.06 2.71 25.61
C ASP A 97 7.74 3.84 26.40
N SER A 98 7.02 4.41 27.38
CA SER A 98 7.55 5.43 28.30
C SER A 98 7.15 5.19 29.75
N ARG A 99 6.73 3.97 30.07
CA ARG A 99 6.51 3.56 31.46
C ARG A 99 7.24 2.26 31.69
N HIS A 100 8.48 2.35 32.18
CA HIS A 100 8.88 1.80 33.48
C HIS A 100 10.41 1.90 33.64
N HIS A 101 10.89 2.92 34.36
CA HIS A 101 11.77 2.73 35.50
C HIS A 101 11.98 4.06 36.23
N ARG A 102 11.24 4.24 37.33
CA ARG A 102 11.64 5.09 38.44
C ARG A 102 11.82 4.17 39.65
N PRO A 103 12.97 4.25 40.32
CA PRO A 103 12.97 4.45 41.77
C PRO A 103 13.90 5.64 42.09
N GLY A 104 13.55 6.63 42.90
CA GLY A 104 13.32 6.56 44.34
C GLY A 104 14.25 7.63 44.98
N LEU A 105 13.70 8.52 45.81
CA LEU A 105 14.29 9.73 46.43
C LEU A 105 15.40 9.43 47.49
N PRO A 106 15.83 10.38 48.37
CA PRO A 106 16.66 11.58 48.16
C PRO A 106 17.89 11.60 49.12
N GLY A 107 18.87 12.49 48.90
CA GLY A 107 20.06 12.61 49.77
C GLY A 107 20.56 14.04 49.97
N LYS A 108 19.97 14.73 50.95
CA LYS A 108 20.51 15.73 51.91
C LYS A 108 21.84 16.47 51.64
N GLU A 109 21.73 17.78 51.86
CA GLU A 109 22.73 18.84 52.02
C GLU A 109 23.91 18.48 52.93
N GLU A 110 25.14 18.85 52.55
CA GLU A 110 26.18 19.37 53.46
C GLU A 110 27.34 20.00 52.65
N THR A 111 27.55 21.32 52.75
CA THR A 111 28.83 22.00 53.02
C THR A 111 28.56 23.48 53.25
#